data_AF-A0A5N6NN98-F1
#
_entry.id   AF-A0A5N6NN98-F1
#
_cell.length_a   1.000
_cell.length_b   1.000
_cell.length_c   1.000
_cell.angle_alpha   90.00
_cell.angle_beta   90.00
_cell.angle_gamma   90.00
#
_symmetry.space_group_name_H-M   'P 1'
#
loop_
_entity.id
_entity.type
_entity.pdbx_description
1 polymer ?
#
loop_
_entity_poly.entity_id
_entity_poly.type
_entity_poly.pdbx_seq_one_letter_code
_entity_poly.pdbx_strand_id
1 'polypeptide(L)'
;MAPQDLKPDCIVLPQDGLKEKDKISRLPGQPFVEFDQYGPGCSSLAYGAMQELGPFRVNSDGKTLYRNKFAWNHAANVLFVESPAGVGFSYSNISSYYDNCGDKSTAEDNYVFLLNWLERFPEYKGRDFYISGESYAGHYVPQLAHTILHYNNMANKTLINLKGILIGNAVINDETDNIGMYDYFHSHFLISDETNDQIHKYCDFSPNAPKQTDECNKATKEAEHDTGNIDIYNIYAPLCSNTNLTSKPKRMSNVIDPCSEFYTHAYMNREDVQEAMHANVTKLDHDWEPCSDIIKQWLDSPSTIIPLLREFMDNNLRVWIFSGDTDGRVPVTSTSYSINLMNLPIKTPWHQWLYQGEMGGFEQVYEGDLTFATILGAGHQVPSYKPKNALALVTHFLMGKPLDDSKN
;
A
#
# COMPACT_ATOMS: atom_id res chain seq x y z
N MET A 1 -32.54 -34.95 -15.57
CA MET A 1 -31.70 -34.85 -16.77
C MET A 1 -30.39 -34.22 -16.33
N ALA A 2 -29.30 -34.97 -16.39
CA ALA A 2 -27.95 -34.47 -16.15
C ALA A 2 -27.39 -33.87 -17.45
N PRO A 3 -26.62 -32.77 -17.42
CA PRO A 3 -25.80 -32.33 -18.54
C PRO A 3 -24.42 -33.00 -18.52
N GLN A 4 -23.92 -33.20 -19.74
CA GLN A 4 -22.85 -34.08 -20.18
C GLN A 4 -21.41 -33.63 -19.84
N ASP A 5 -20.53 -34.63 -19.86
CA ASP A 5 -19.07 -34.55 -19.96
C ASP A 5 -18.58 -33.68 -21.13
N LEU A 6 -17.62 -32.80 -20.85
CA LEU A 6 -16.66 -32.26 -21.81
C LEU A 6 -15.26 -32.38 -21.21
N LYS A 7 -14.44 -33.29 -21.75
CA LYS A 7 -13.00 -33.34 -21.52
C LYS A 7 -12.28 -32.79 -22.76
N PRO A 8 -11.39 -31.81 -22.62
CA PRO A 8 -10.42 -31.48 -23.67
C PRO A 8 -9.11 -32.23 -23.42
N ASP A 9 -8.58 -32.85 -24.48
CA ASP A 9 -7.27 -33.49 -24.52
C ASP A 9 -6.14 -32.45 -24.34
N CYS A 10 -5.31 -32.61 -23.31
CA CYS A 10 -4.08 -31.82 -23.13
C CYS A 10 -2.87 -32.56 -23.71
N ILE A 11 -2.32 -32.04 -24.80
CA ILE A 11 -0.95 -32.34 -25.23
C ILE A 11 -0.02 -31.49 -24.37
N VAL A 12 0.78 -32.15 -23.52
CA VAL A 12 1.81 -31.51 -22.69
C VAL A 12 3.10 -31.40 -23.52
N LEU A 13 3.58 -30.17 -23.73
CA LEU A 13 4.92 -29.92 -24.26
C LEU A 13 5.90 -29.60 -23.11
N PRO A 14 7.18 -30.01 -23.19
CA PRO A 14 8.15 -29.84 -22.10
C PRO A 14 8.50 -28.38 -21.85
N GLN A 15 8.59 -27.99 -20.57
CA GLN A 15 8.89 -26.62 -20.11
C GLN A 15 10.32 -26.41 -19.61
N ASP A 16 11.32 -26.91 -20.33
CA ASP A 16 12.71 -26.54 -20.03
C ASP A 16 13.06 -25.22 -20.72
N GLY A 17 13.22 -24.15 -19.92
CA GLY A 17 13.72 -22.84 -20.37
C GLY A 17 12.75 -21.64 -20.27
N LEU A 18 11.59 -21.78 -19.61
CA LEU A 18 10.57 -20.71 -19.53
C LEU A 18 10.62 -19.85 -18.25
N LYS A 19 11.44 -20.21 -17.24
CA LYS A 19 11.54 -19.45 -15.98
C LYS A 19 11.92 -17.97 -16.12
N GLU A 20 12.65 -17.58 -17.17
CA GLU A 20 13.05 -16.20 -17.44
C GLU A 20 11.99 -15.38 -18.20
N LYS A 21 10.98 -16.04 -18.80
CA LYS A 21 9.95 -15.37 -19.61
C LYS A 21 8.63 -15.13 -18.87
N ASP A 22 8.48 -15.70 -17.67
CA ASP A 22 7.25 -15.67 -16.87
C ASP A 22 7.35 -14.76 -15.63
N LYS A 23 8.36 -13.88 -15.56
CA LYS A 23 8.46 -12.81 -14.55
C LYS A 23 7.54 -11.66 -14.96
N ILE A 24 6.57 -11.29 -14.10
CA ILE A 24 5.86 -10.00 -14.30
C ILE A 24 6.85 -8.89 -14.00
N SER A 25 7.07 -8.02 -14.99
CA SER A 25 7.88 -6.81 -14.84
C SER A 25 7.08 -5.51 -15.01
N ARG A 26 5.78 -5.58 -15.33
CA ARG A 26 4.96 -4.42 -15.74
C ARG A 26 3.45 -4.70 -15.71
N LEU A 27 2.63 -3.75 -15.28
CA LEU A 27 1.15 -3.74 -15.49
C LEU A 27 0.77 -3.13 -16.86
N PRO A 28 -0.38 -3.48 -17.47
CA PRO A 28 -0.79 -2.94 -18.77
C PRO A 28 -0.78 -1.39 -18.78
N GLY A 29 -0.03 -0.77 -19.70
CA GLY A 29 0.01 0.70 -19.90
C GLY A 29 1.26 1.44 -19.37
N GLN A 30 1.91 0.97 -18.31
CA GLN A 30 3.07 1.67 -17.68
C GLN A 30 4.38 1.49 -18.47
N PRO A 31 5.20 2.47 -18.89
CA PRO A 31 6.47 2.22 -19.62
C PRO A 31 7.36 1.08 -19.05
N PHE A 32 8.31 0.56 -19.84
CA PHE A 32 9.27 -0.43 -19.31
C PHE A 32 10.06 0.22 -18.18
N VAL A 33 9.72 -0.15 -16.96
CA VAL A 33 10.30 0.35 -15.72
C VAL A 33 10.56 -0.88 -14.85
N GLU A 34 11.82 -1.24 -14.63
CA GLU A 34 12.20 -2.29 -13.67
C GLU A 34 12.08 -1.75 -12.23
N PHE A 35 10.86 -1.46 -11.76
CA PHE A 35 10.61 -1.14 -10.36
C PHE A 35 9.49 -2.01 -9.82
N ASP A 36 9.88 -2.98 -8.99
CA ASP A 36 8.98 -3.80 -8.18
C ASP A 36 8.13 -2.86 -7.30
N GLN A 37 6.81 -2.84 -7.52
CA GLN A 37 5.87 -2.19 -6.60
C GLN A 37 5.80 -3.02 -5.32
N TYR A 38 5.82 -2.40 -4.14
CA TYR A 38 5.31 -3.04 -2.92
C TYR A 38 3.78 -3.16 -3.02
N GLY A 39 3.32 -4.14 -3.80
CA GLY A 39 1.90 -4.44 -4.05
C GLY A 39 1.50 -4.26 -5.52
N PRO A 40 0.55 -5.03 -6.07
CA PRO A 40 -0.27 -6.05 -5.41
C PRO A 40 0.56 -7.21 -4.86
N GLY A 41 0.18 -7.74 -3.69
CA GLY A 41 0.77 -8.98 -3.16
C GLY A 41 1.74 -8.86 -1.96
N CYS A 42 1.86 -7.70 -1.31
CA CYS A 42 2.71 -7.54 -0.13
C CYS A 42 1.96 -7.73 1.20
N SER A 43 2.65 -8.29 2.19
CA SER A 43 2.09 -8.68 3.48
C SER A 43 1.88 -7.48 4.42
N SER A 44 0.64 -7.37 4.92
CA SER A 44 0.28 -6.45 6.01
C SER A 44 0.95 -6.81 7.35
N LEU A 45 1.40 -8.07 7.53
CA LEU A 45 2.19 -8.46 8.69
C LEU A 45 3.65 -8.03 8.54
N ALA A 46 4.22 -8.17 7.33
CA ALA A 46 5.59 -7.77 7.05
C ALA A 46 5.80 -6.28 7.31
N TYR A 47 5.08 -5.44 6.58
CA TYR A 47 5.30 -4.00 6.60
C TYR A 47 4.48 -3.34 7.70
N GLY A 48 3.14 -3.46 7.63
CA GLY A 48 2.23 -2.85 8.59
C GLY A 48 2.50 -3.25 10.05
N ALA A 49 2.48 -4.55 10.35
CA ALA A 49 2.63 -5.00 11.73
C ALA A 49 4.08 -4.92 12.23
N MET A 50 5.04 -5.45 11.46
CA MET A 50 6.41 -5.66 11.94
C MET A 50 7.40 -4.56 11.60
N GLN A 51 7.11 -3.67 10.64
CA GLN A 51 8.03 -2.59 10.23
C GLN A 51 7.46 -1.19 10.45
N GLU A 52 6.12 -1.01 10.52
CA GLU A 52 5.47 0.31 10.52
C GLU A 52 4.64 0.68 11.76
N LEU A 53 3.50 0.04 12.01
CA LEU A 53 2.52 0.57 12.99
C LEU A 53 2.07 -0.44 14.04
N GLY A 54 2.51 -1.70 13.95
CA GLY A 54 2.24 -2.70 14.96
C GLY A 54 3.02 -2.51 16.27
N PRO A 55 2.65 -3.30 17.31
CA PRO A 55 3.16 -3.17 18.68
C PRO A 55 4.62 -3.61 18.85
N PHE A 56 5.13 -4.39 17.89
CA PHE A 56 6.46 -4.96 17.94
C PHE A 56 7.20 -4.75 16.62
N ARG A 57 8.52 -4.81 16.72
CA ARG A 57 9.46 -4.73 15.61
C ARG A 57 10.48 -5.83 15.73
N VAL A 58 10.97 -6.31 14.60
CA VAL A 58 11.99 -7.36 14.58
C VAL A 58 13.38 -6.75 14.72
N ASN A 59 14.19 -7.28 15.63
CA ASN A 59 15.60 -6.90 15.77
C ASN A 59 16.45 -7.47 14.63
N SER A 60 17.61 -6.87 14.40
CA SER A 60 18.56 -7.30 13.36
C SER A 60 19.13 -8.71 13.52
N ASP A 61 18.81 -9.42 14.59
CA ASP A 61 19.14 -10.83 14.76
C ASP A 61 18.13 -11.77 14.08
N GLY A 62 17.02 -11.22 13.57
CA GLY A 62 15.91 -11.99 12.97
C GLY A 62 15.19 -12.90 13.97
N LYS A 63 15.39 -12.69 15.28
CA LYS A 63 14.96 -13.63 16.33
C LYS A 63 14.22 -12.95 17.47
N THR A 64 14.60 -11.75 17.84
CA THR A 64 14.00 -11.07 18.99
C THR A 64 13.15 -9.90 18.54
N LEU A 65 12.16 -9.57 19.36
CA LEU A 65 11.28 -8.42 19.14
C LEU A 65 11.63 -7.29 20.11
N TYR A 66 11.41 -6.06 19.68
CA TYR A 66 11.36 -4.88 20.54
C TYR A 66 10.01 -4.17 20.43
N ARG A 67 9.61 -3.46 21.49
CA ARG A 67 8.32 -2.76 21.54
C ARG A 67 8.37 -1.46 20.73
N ASN A 68 7.36 -1.24 19.89
CA ASN A 68 7.08 0.04 19.27
C ASN A 68 6.28 0.92 20.24
N LYS A 69 6.84 2.08 20.63
CA LYS A 69 6.19 3.02 21.56
C LYS A 69 5.08 3.86 20.92
N PHE A 70 5.00 3.84 19.59
CA PHE A 70 4.07 4.64 18.80
C PHE A 70 3.14 3.75 17.97
N ALA A 71 2.90 2.53 18.43
CA ALA A 71 2.04 1.59 17.75
C ALA A 71 0.60 2.10 17.70
N TRP A 72 -0.08 1.88 16.57
CA TRP A 72 -1.45 2.36 16.38
C TRP A 72 -2.47 1.64 17.25
N ASN A 73 -2.09 0.50 17.85
CA ASN A 73 -2.94 -0.15 18.85
C ASN A 73 -3.03 0.63 20.18
N HIS A 74 -2.32 1.76 20.32
CA HIS A 74 -2.60 2.75 21.36
C HIS A 74 -3.85 3.58 21.10
N ALA A 75 -4.32 3.67 19.85
CA ALA A 75 -5.49 4.44 19.44
C ALA A 75 -6.70 3.56 19.07
N ALA A 76 -6.47 2.32 18.59
CA ALA A 76 -7.53 1.43 18.13
C ALA A 76 -7.23 -0.06 18.38
N ASN A 77 -8.21 -0.94 18.14
CA ASN A 77 -7.92 -2.35 17.90
C ASN A 77 -7.54 -2.47 16.41
N VAL A 78 -6.34 -2.94 16.12
CA VAL A 78 -5.81 -3.00 14.74
C VAL A 78 -5.79 -4.43 14.26
N LEU A 79 -6.40 -4.67 13.09
CA LEU A 79 -6.42 -5.96 12.41
C LEU A 79 -5.53 -5.87 11.17
N PHE A 80 -4.46 -6.66 11.13
CA PHE A 80 -3.60 -6.81 9.96
C PHE A 80 -4.08 -8.03 9.17
N VAL A 81 -4.42 -7.84 7.90
CA VAL A 81 -4.92 -8.89 7.02
C VAL A 81 -3.93 -9.07 5.87
N GLU A 82 -3.33 -10.25 5.76
CA GLU A 82 -2.55 -10.62 4.57
C GLU A 82 -3.52 -10.99 3.46
N SER A 83 -3.49 -10.22 2.38
CA SER A 83 -4.45 -10.32 1.28
C SER A 83 -3.79 -9.85 -0.02
N PRO A 84 -4.13 -10.43 -1.18
CA PRO A 84 -5.05 -11.57 -1.39
C PRO A 84 -4.45 -12.93 -0.97
N ALA A 85 -5.15 -14.03 -1.24
CA ALA A 85 -4.57 -15.36 -1.04
C ALA A 85 -3.30 -15.52 -1.91
N GLY A 86 -2.25 -16.11 -1.34
CA GLY A 86 -0.89 -16.16 -1.87
C GLY A 86 0.06 -15.17 -1.19
N VAL A 87 -0.47 -14.20 -0.44
CA VAL A 87 0.34 -13.24 0.33
C VAL A 87 0.64 -13.77 1.72
N GLY A 88 1.94 -13.85 2.06
CA GLY A 88 2.39 -14.27 3.38
C GLY A 88 1.85 -15.66 3.76
N PHE A 89 1.06 -15.75 4.83
CA PHE A 89 0.43 -17.02 5.24
C PHE A 89 -0.96 -17.25 4.65
N SER A 90 -1.52 -16.30 3.91
CA SER A 90 -2.81 -16.47 3.23
C SER A 90 -2.64 -17.34 1.99
N TYR A 91 -3.52 -18.32 1.78
CA TYR A 91 -3.42 -19.27 0.68
C TYR A 91 -4.81 -19.71 0.18
N SER A 92 -4.82 -20.24 -1.04
CA SER A 92 -5.95 -20.89 -1.70
C SER A 92 -5.59 -22.33 -2.08
N ASN A 93 -6.53 -23.26 -1.88
CA ASN A 93 -6.41 -24.63 -2.36
C ASN A 93 -6.72 -24.76 -3.87
N ILE A 94 -7.16 -23.67 -4.51
CA ILE A 94 -7.53 -23.63 -5.92
C ILE A 94 -6.36 -23.01 -6.67
N SER A 95 -5.56 -23.82 -7.36
CA SER A 95 -4.36 -23.33 -8.05
C SER A 95 -4.67 -22.24 -9.09
N SER A 96 -5.80 -22.36 -9.79
CA SER A 96 -6.24 -21.36 -10.77
C SER A 96 -6.64 -20.01 -10.15
N TYR A 97 -6.75 -19.91 -8.82
CA TYR A 97 -7.00 -18.63 -8.15
C TYR A 97 -5.86 -17.64 -8.45
N TYR A 98 -4.62 -18.10 -8.35
CA TYR A 98 -3.42 -17.24 -8.47
C TYR A 98 -3.20 -16.69 -9.88
N ASP A 99 -3.86 -17.26 -10.89
CA ASP A 99 -3.84 -16.78 -12.28
C ASP A 99 -5.02 -15.83 -12.59
N ASN A 100 -6.03 -15.78 -11.72
CA ASN A 100 -7.29 -15.06 -11.97
C ASN A 100 -7.64 -14.07 -10.85
N CYS A 101 -6.73 -13.81 -9.92
CA CYS A 101 -6.92 -12.81 -8.88
C CYS A 101 -6.70 -11.39 -9.41
N GLY A 102 -7.32 -10.44 -8.74
CA GLY A 102 -7.33 -9.03 -9.11
C GLY A 102 -8.05 -8.20 -8.07
N ASP A 103 -8.13 -6.90 -8.30
CA ASP A 103 -8.70 -5.92 -7.39
C ASP A 103 -10.11 -6.28 -6.92
N LYS A 104 -11.00 -6.62 -7.85
CA LYS A 104 -12.38 -6.99 -7.54
C LYS A 104 -12.47 -8.23 -6.65
N SER A 105 -11.79 -9.32 -7.04
CA SER A 105 -11.80 -10.57 -6.27
C SER A 105 -11.23 -10.37 -4.87
N THR A 106 -10.20 -9.54 -4.74
CA THR A 106 -9.56 -9.20 -3.46
C THR A 106 -10.53 -8.44 -2.55
N ALA A 107 -11.30 -7.50 -3.07
CA ALA A 107 -12.31 -6.79 -2.30
C ALA A 107 -13.45 -7.71 -1.82
N GLU A 108 -13.92 -8.61 -2.69
CA GLU A 108 -14.95 -9.61 -2.36
C GLU A 108 -14.47 -10.59 -1.28
N ASP A 109 -13.27 -11.14 -1.43
CA ASP A 109 -12.66 -12.07 -0.47
C ASP A 109 -12.46 -11.40 0.91
N ASN A 110 -11.94 -10.16 0.92
CA ASN A 110 -11.76 -9.40 2.16
C ASN A 110 -13.10 -9.09 2.84
N TYR A 111 -14.15 -8.78 2.08
CA TYR A 111 -15.49 -8.59 2.63
C TYR A 111 -16.02 -9.87 3.30
N VAL A 112 -15.90 -11.02 2.62
CA VAL A 112 -16.30 -12.32 3.18
C VAL A 112 -15.48 -12.67 4.41
N PHE A 113 -14.17 -12.43 4.40
CA PHE A 113 -13.30 -12.58 5.56
C PHE A 113 -13.81 -11.75 6.75
N LEU A 114 -14.11 -10.46 6.55
CA LEU A 114 -14.58 -9.58 7.63
C LEU A 114 -15.93 -10.05 8.22
N LEU A 115 -16.86 -10.53 7.39
CA LEU A 115 -18.11 -11.10 7.89
C LEU A 115 -17.85 -12.32 8.78
N ASN A 116 -17.02 -13.26 8.32
CA ASN A 116 -16.67 -14.47 9.08
C ASN A 116 -15.90 -14.13 10.36
N TRP A 117 -15.00 -13.13 10.30
CA TRP A 117 -14.25 -12.65 11.45
C TRP A 117 -15.19 -12.04 12.50
N LEU A 118 -16.16 -11.22 12.09
CA LEU A 118 -17.16 -10.64 12.99
C LEU A 118 -18.10 -11.71 13.59
N GLU A 119 -18.41 -12.78 12.86
CA GLU A 119 -19.12 -13.94 13.44
C GLU A 119 -18.26 -14.69 14.47
N ARG A 120 -16.95 -14.82 14.22
CA ARG A 120 -16.02 -15.47 15.15
C ARG A 120 -15.73 -14.64 16.40
N PHE A 121 -15.70 -13.31 16.26
CA PHE A 121 -15.42 -12.33 17.32
C PHE A 121 -16.60 -11.34 17.46
N PRO A 122 -17.76 -11.80 17.97
CA PRO A 122 -18.99 -11.00 18.00
C PRO A 122 -18.90 -9.73 18.86
N GLU A 123 -17.94 -9.65 19.80
CA GLU A 123 -17.68 -8.47 20.64
C GLU A 123 -17.22 -7.22 19.87
N TYR A 124 -16.85 -7.37 18.59
CA TYR A 124 -16.51 -6.27 17.70
C TYR A 124 -17.67 -5.86 16.78
N LYS A 125 -18.78 -6.61 16.72
CA LYS A 125 -19.95 -6.23 15.91
C LYS A 125 -20.52 -4.88 16.35
N GLY A 126 -20.88 -4.06 15.37
CA GLY A 126 -21.47 -2.74 15.58
C GLY A 126 -20.50 -1.63 16.00
N ARG A 127 -19.23 -1.95 16.30
CA ARG A 127 -18.21 -0.92 16.55
C ARG A 127 -17.93 -0.11 15.30
N ASP A 128 -17.51 1.14 15.49
CA ASP A 128 -17.00 1.96 14.39
C ASP A 128 -15.83 1.25 13.72
N PHE A 129 -15.95 1.08 12.41
CA PHE A 129 -14.99 0.36 11.58
C PHE A 129 -14.32 1.34 10.61
N TYR A 130 -13.01 1.25 10.50
CA TYR A 130 -12.19 2.08 9.62
C TYR A 130 -11.26 1.18 8.84
N ILE A 131 -10.97 1.56 7.60
CA ILE A 131 -10.03 0.83 6.75
C ILE A 131 -8.85 1.76 6.48
N SER A 132 -7.65 1.25 6.68
CA SER A 132 -6.42 1.98 6.37
C SER A 132 -5.47 1.10 5.59
N GLY A 133 -4.64 1.71 4.76
CA GLY A 133 -3.65 1.03 3.95
C GLY A 133 -2.68 2.03 3.31
N GLU A 134 -1.61 1.49 2.74
CA GLU A 134 -0.53 2.23 2.10
C GLU A 134 -0.30 1.77 0.66
N SER A 135 0.25 2.63 -0.18
CA SER A 135 0.73 2.25 -1.52
C SER A 135 -0.41 1.77 -2.43
N TYR A 136 -0.30 0.57 -2.99
CA TYR A 136 -1.35 -0.07 -3.79
C TYR A 136 -2.64 -0.33 -2.97
N ALA A 137 -2.61 -0.24 -1.64
CA ALA A 137 -3.85 -0.23 -0.86
C ALA A 137 -4.69 1.05 -1.10
N GLY A 138 -4.17 2.04 -1.81
CA GLY A 138 -4.97 3.07 -2.47
C GLY A 138 -6.05 2.50 -3.40
N HIS A 139 -5.82 1.31 -3.96
CA HIS A 139 -6.85 0.52 -4.66
C HIS A 139 -7.67 -0.34 -3.69
N TYR A 140 -7.01 -1.11 -2.82
CA TYR A 140 -7.71 -2.08 -1.97
C TYR A 140 -8.68 -1.45 -0.97
N VAL A 141 -8.28 -0.36 -0.32
CA VAL A 141 -9.07 0.28 0.73
C VAL A 141 -10.38 0.85 0.17
N PRO A 142 -10.37 1.70 -0.89
CA PRO A 142 -11.59 2.14 -1.55
C PRO A 142 -12.45 0.99 -2.05
N GLN A 143 -11.89 -0.01 -2.71
CA GLN A 143 -12.71 -1.07 -3.30
C GLN A 143 -13.39 -1.95 -2.23
N LEU A 144 -12.72 -2.22 -1.11
CA LEU A 144 -13.33 -2.88 0.04
C LEU A 144 -14.40 -1.99 0.70
N ALA A 145 -14.13 -0.69 0.87
CA ALA A 145 -15.11 0.28 1.41
C ALA A 145 -16.39 0.33 0.56
N HIS A 146 -16.24 0.40 -0.77
CA HIS A 146 -17.34 0.33 -1.73
C HIS A 146 -18.13 -0.98 -1.58
N THR A 147 -17.44 -2.11 -1.49
CA THR A 147 -18.06 -3.43 -1.32
C THR A 147 -18.89 -3.50 -0.03
N ILE A 148 -18.38 -2.93 1.07
CA ILE A 148 -19.12 -2.84 2.34
C ILE A 148 -20.37 -1.98 2.21
N LEU A 149 -20.28 -0.78 1.61
CA LEU A 149 -21.42 0.09 1.40
C LEU A 149 -22.49 -0.58 0.52
N HIS A 150 -22.05 -1.23 -0.56
CA HIS A 150 -22.91 -1.96 -1.49
C HIS A 150 -23.73 -3.04 -0.76
N TYR A 151 -23.07 -3.92 -0.01
CA TYR A 151 -23.78 -5.00 0.68
C TYR A 151 -24.58 -4.54 1.90
N ASN A 152 -24.16 -3.48 2.60
CA ASN A 152 -24.99 -2.84 3.63
C ASN A 152 -26.31 -2.34 3.03
N ASN A 153 -26.25 -1.67 1.87
CA ASN A 153 -27.43 -1.16 1.17
C ASN A 153 -28.33 -2.31 0.68
N MET A 154 -27.75 -3.33 0.03
CA MET A 154 -28.50 -4.51 -0.41
C MET A 154 -29.21 -5.24 0.74
N ALA A 155 -28.57 -5.32 1.91
CA ALA A 155 -29.16 -5.96 3.09
C ALA A 155 -30.18 -5.08 3.81
N ASN A 156 -30.31 -3.80 3.43
CA ASN A 156 -31.09 -2.77 4.12
C ASN A 156 -30.80 -2.72 5.64
N LYS A 157 -29.53 -2.95 6.01
CA LYS A 157 -29.02 -2.87 7.39
C LYS A 157 -27.51 -2.71 7.41
N THR A 158 -26.99 -2.14 8.50
CA THR A 158 -25.54 -2.05 8.73
C THR A 158 -24.98 -3.42 9.15
N LEU A 159 -24.33 -4.11 8.22
CA LEU A 159 -23.55 -5.33 8.49
C LEU A 159 -22.19 -4.98 9.08
N ILE A 160 -21.50 -4.01 8.48
CA ILE A 160 -20.23 -3.44 8.95
C ILE A 160 -20.41 -1.93 9.07
N ASN A 161 -20.17 -1.38 10.26
CA ASN A 161 -20.37 0.04 10.57
C ASN A 161 -19.15 0.87 10.14
N LEU A 162 -18.94 0.95 8.82
CA LEU A 162 -17.86 1.71 8.20
C LEU A 162 -18.03 3.22 8.46
N LYS A 163 -16.98 3.87 8.96
CA LYS A 163 -16.95 5.30 9.30
C LYS A 163 -15.96 6.12 8.49
N GLY A 164 -14.96 5.49 7.90
CA GLY A 164 -13.99 6.21 7.08
C GLY A 164 -12.85 5.35 6.57
N ILE A 165 -12.09 5.96 5.66
CA ILE A 165 -10.88 5.42 5.08
C ILE A 165 -9.69 6.36 5.32
N LEU A 166 -8.52 5.77 5.51
CA LEU A 166 -7.26 6.48 5.70
C LEU A 166 -6.17 5.83 4.83
N ILE A 167 -5.79 6.48 3.73
CA ILE A 167 -4.84 5.93 2.75
C ILE A 167 -3.54 6.75 2.71
N GLY A 168 -2.40 6.06 2.83
CA GLY A 168 -1.06 6.65 2.89
C GLY A 168 -0.26 6.41 1.62
N ASN A 169 0.44 7.43 1.12
CA ASN A 169 1.31 7.33 -0.07
C ASN A 169 0.68 6.48 -1.18
N ALA A 170 -0.59 6.78 -1.45
CA ALA A 170 -1.52 5.85 -2.06
C ALA A 170 -1.56 6.01 -3.58
N VAL A 171 -1.56 4.89 -4.31
CA VAL A 171 -1.87 4.87 -5.74
C VAL A 171 -3.35 5.22 -5.92
N ILE A 172 -3.64 6.27 -6.70
CA ILE A 172 -4.98 6.85 -6.83
C ILE A 172 -5.41 6.97 -8.29
N ASN A 173 -4.49 7.34 -9.18
CA ASN A 173 -4.76 7.58 -10.59
C ASN A 173 -3.46 7.46 -11.38
N ASP A 174 -3.35 6.41 -12.19
CA ASP A 174 -2.14 6.04 -12.91
C ASP A 174 -1.50 7.21 -13.65
N GLU A 175 -2.31 8.02 -14.34
CA GLU A 175 -1.82 9.15 -15.13
C GLU A 175 -1.14 10.19 -14.24
N THR A 176 -1.83 10.68 -13.22
CA THR A 176 -1.25 11.66 -12.29
C THR A 176 -0.18 11.09 -11.40
N ASP A 177 -0.23 9.79 -11.11
CA ASP A 177 0.76 9.13 -10.26
C ASP A 177 2.11 9.06 -10.98
N ASN A 178 2.11 8.73 -12.28
CA ASN A 178 3.33 8.75 -13.10
C ASN A 178 3.86 10.18 -13.33
N ILE A 179 3.00 11.13 -13.71
CA ILE A 179 3.42 12.52 -13.94
C ILE A 179 4.00 13.11 -12.65
N GLY A 180 3.29 12.91 -11.53
CA GLY A 180 3.72 13.39 -10.22
C GLY A 180 5.06 12.77 -9.79
N MET A 181 5.31 11.49 -10.09
CA MET A 181 6.57 10.81 -9.77
C MET A 181 7.76 11.44 -10.51
N TYR A 182 7.66 11.67 -11.81
CA TYR A 182 8.76 12.27 -12.58
C TYR A 182 8.97 13.75 -12.23
N ASP A 183 7.90 14.51 -12.00
CA ASP A 183 7.99 15.89 -11.49
C ASP A 183 8.65 15.95 -10.10
N TYR A 184 8.39 14.95 -9.26
CA TYR A 184 9.04 14.85 -7.95
C TYR A 184 10.53 14.58 -8.09
N PHE A 185 10.92 13.63 -8.95
CA PHE A 185 12.33 13.39 -9.24
C PHE A 185 13.04 14.64 -9.76
N HIS A 186 12.41 15.36 -10.68
CA HIS A 186 12.94 16.60 -11.24
C HIS A 186 13.09 17.70 -10.18
N SER A 187 12.04 17.95 -9.39
CA SER A 187 12.07 18.96 -8.32
C SER A 187 13.08 18.70 -7.21
N HIS A 188 13.52 17.44 -7.05
CA HIS A 188 14.55 17.02 -6.12
C HIS A 188 15.93 16.85 -6.77
N PHE A 189 16.09 17.24 -8.03
CA PHE A 189 17.31 17.11 -8.82
C PHE A 189 17.84 15.66 -8.90
N LEU A 190 16.93 14.69 -8.90
CA LEU A 190 17.24 13.27 -9.09
C LEU A 190 17.32 12.90 -10.58
N ILE A 191 16.72 13.71 -11.46
CA ILE A 191 16.81 13.59 -12.92
C ILE A 191 17.12 14.96 -13.52
N SER A 192 17.72 14.98 -14.71
CA SER A 192 18.05 16.22 -15.43
C SER A 192 16.81 16.96 -15.96
N ASP A 193 16.96 18.28 -16.21
CA ASP A 193 15.95 19.08 -16.91
C ASP A 193 15.60 18.45 -18.26
N GLU A 194 16.62 17.97 -18.99
CA GLU A 194 16.45 17.32 -20.28
C GLU A 194 15.61 16.03 -20.16
N THR A 195 15.91 15.17 -19.17
CA THR A 195 15.15 13.94 -18.94
C THR A 195 13.68 14.25 -18.66
N ASN A 196 13.40 15.20 -17.77
CA ASN A 196 12.04 15.60 -17.44
C ASN A 196 11.28 16.18 -18.64
N ASP A 197 11.91 17.08 -19.40
CA ASP A 197 11.33 17.67 -20.61
C ASP A 197 11.01 16.60 -21.68
N GLN A 198 11.88 15.60 -21.84
CA GLN A 198 11.61 14.48 -22.76
C GLN A 198 10.43 13.64 -22.29
N ILE A 199 10.32 13.35 -20.99
CA ILE A 199 9.19 12.60 -20.43
C ILE A 199 7.88 13.34 -20.70
N HIS A 200 7.79 14.62 -20.34
CA HIS A 200 6.58 15.44 -20.59
C HIS A 200 6.23 15.59 -22.07
N LYS A 201 7.23 15.56 -22.95
CA LYS A 201 7.01 15.71 -24.39
C LYS A 201 6.57 14.44 -25.09
N TYR A 202 7.10 13.28 -24.68
CA TYR A 202 6.98 12.04 -25.45
C TYR A 202 6.17 10.93 -24.77
N CYS A 203 5.98 11.00 -23.45
CA CYS A 203 5.19 10.02 -22.71
C CYS A 203 3.71 10.42 -22.66
N ASP A 204 2.84 9.43 -22.86
CA ASP A 204 1.38 9.57 -22.69
C ASP A 204 0.96 8.62 -21.57
N PHE A 205 0.77 9.17 -20.37
CA PHE A 205 0.38 8.38 -19.20
C PHE A 205 -1.14 8.17 -19.09
N SER A 206 -1.93 8.58 -20.10
CA SER A 206 -3.37 8.34 -20.08
C SER A 206 -3.68 6.84 -20.13
N PRO A 207 -4.78 6.39 -19.49
CA PRO A 207 -5.11 4.96 -19.45
C PRO A 207 -5.48 4.37 -20.82
N ASN A 208 -5.73 5.21 -21.82
CA ASN A 208 -6.06 4.80 -23.18
C ASN A 208 -4.85 4.80 -24.12
N ALA A 209 -3.64 5.08 -23.62
CA ALA A 209 -2.43 5.11 -24.42
C ALA A 209 -2.12 3.69 -24.96
N PRO A 210 -2.10 3.49 -26.29
CA PRO A 210 -1.95 2.15 -26.86
C PRO A 210 -0.54 1.58 -26.70
N LYS A 211 0.48 2.45 -26.73
CA LYS A 211 1.90 2.12 -26.50
C LYS A 211 2.70 3.41 -26.29
N GLN A 212 3.69 3.36 -25.41
CA GLN A 212 4.68 4.43 -25.26
C GLN A 212 5.61 4.51 -26.49
N THR A 213 5.99 5.73 -26.85
CA THR A 213 6.97 6.02 -27.91
C THR A 213 8.36 5.51 -27.54
N ASP A 214 9.24 5.30 -28.52
CA ASP A 214 10.62 4.89 -28.25
C ASP A 214 11.39 6.00 -27.51
N GLU A 215 11.06 7.26 -27.79
CA GLU A 215 11.56 8.45 -27.09
C GLU A 215 11.13 8.45 -25.62
N CYS A 216 9.85 8.17 -25.33
CA CYS A 216 9.39 8.03 -23.94
C CYS A 216 10.14 6.91 -23.23
N ASN A 217 10.20 5.70 -23.82
CA ASN A 217 10.89 4.57 -23.22
C ASN A 217 12.39 4.85 -22.98
N LYS A 218 13.01 5.68 -23.82
CA LYS A 218 14.40 6.12 -23.61
C LYS A 218 14.50 7.10 -22.44
N ALA A 219 13.59 8.06 -22.36
CA ALA A 219 13.58 9.07 -21.31
C ALA A 219 13.29 8.46 -19.92
N THR A 220 12.34 7.52 -19.83
CA THR A 220 12.05 6.82 -18.57
C THR A 220 13.22 5.95 -18.11
N LYS A 221 13.92 5.29 -19.04
CA LYS A 221 15.15 4.54 -18.73
C LYS A 221 16.30 5.40 -18.23
N GLU A 222 16.42 6.64 -18.73
CA GLU A 222 17.40 7.58 -18.20
C GLU A 222 17.04 7.98 -16.76
N ALA A 223 15.76 8.26 -16.51
CA ALA A 223 15.29 8.54 -15.16
C ALA A 223 15.52 7.36 -14.19
N GLU A 224 15.28 6.13 -14.64
CA GLU A 224 15.59 4.90 -13.90
C GLU A 224 17.09 4.77 -13.61
N HIS A 225 17.93 5.02 -14.61
CA HIS A 225 19.38 4.98 -14.44
C HIS A 225 19.86 6.00 -13.40
N ASP A 226 19.37 7.24 -13.48
CA ASP A 226 19.73 8.31 -12.54
C ASP A 226 19.28 8.00 -11.10
N THR A 227 18.14 7.33 -10.95
CA THR A 227 17.55 6.96 -9.66
C THR A 227 17.92 5.55 -9.17
N GLY A 228 18.71 4.78 -9.92
CA GLY A 228 18.95 3.37 -9.62
C GLY A 228 19.75 3.07 -8.34
N ASN A 229 20.42 4.07 -7.75
CA ASN A 229 21.24 3.92 -6.54
C ASN A 229 20.68 4.68 -5.33
N ILE A 230 19.39 5.03 -5.34
CA ILE A 230 18.70 5.63 -4.20
C ILE A 230 17.60 4.69 -3.69
N ASP A 231 17.21 4.85 -2.42
CA ASP A 231 16.00 4.23 -1.91
C ASP A 231 14.80 5.04 -2.42
N ILE A 232 14.05 4.48 -3.38
CA ILE A 232 12.88 5.15 -3.94
C ILE A 232 11.78 5.38 -2.89
N TYR A 233 11.75 4.59 -1.82
CA TYR A 233 10.76 4.72 -0.74
C TYR A 233 11.14 5.79 0.27
N ASN A 234 12.39 6.25 0.27
CA ASN A 234 12.80 7.49 0.91
C ASN A 234 14.09 7.99 0.27
N ILE A 235 14.00 9.04 -0.53
CA ILE A 235 15.12 9.52 -1.36
C ILE A 235 16.35 9.99 -0.56
N TYR A 236 16.21 10.16 0.75
CA TYR A 236 17.28 10.53 1.67
C TYR A 236 17.73 9.39 2.61
N ALA A 237 17.08 8.23 2.54
CA ALA A 237 17.43 7.07 3.35
C ALA A 237 18.64 6.32 2.76
N PRO A 238 19.46 5.67 3.62
CA PRO A 238 20.53 4.81 3.15
C PRO A 238 19.98 3.49 2.60
N LEU A 239 20.63 2.94 1.58
CA LEU A 239 20.36 1.59 1.10
C LEU A 239 20.83 0.51 2.10
N CYS A 240 20.19 -0.67 2.06
CA CYS A 240 20.66 -1.83 2.80
C CYS A 240 21.99 -2.33 2.22
N SER A 241 23.06 -2.24 3.00
CA SER A 241 24.41 -2.66 2.56
C SER A 241 24.76 -4.11 2.94
N ASN A 242 24.04 -4.71 3.89
CA ASN A 242 24.30 -6.06 4.36
C ASN A 242 23.01 -6.71 4.87
N THR A 243 22.54 -7.71 4.11
CA THR A 243 21.30 -8.44 4.38
C THR A 243 21.48 -9.53 5.46
N ASN A 244 22.70 -9.81 5.90
CA ASN A 244 22.97 -10.85 6.88
C ASN A 244 22.44 -10.48 8.27
N LEU A 245 21.86 -11.47 8.94
CA LEU A 245 21.46 -11.36 10.34
C LEU A 245 22.68 -11.15 11.25
N THR A 246 22.48 -10.33 12.26
CA THR A 246 23.51 -10.04 13.27
C THR A 246 23.49 -11.08 14.39
N SER A 247 24.65 -11.35 14.99
CA SER A 247 24.74 -12.26 16.15
C SER A 247 24.12 -11.67 17.42
N LYS A 248 24.04 -10.34 17.51
CA LYS A 248 23.37 -9.59 18.57
C LYS A 248 22.59 -8.43 17.94
N PRO A 249 21.38 -8.12 18.43
CA PRO A 249 20.61 -6.96 17.98
C PRO A 249 21.44 -5.69 17.91
N LYS A 250 21.34 -4.98 16.77
CA LYS A 250 21.82 -3.61 16.63
C LYS A 250 21.09 -2.74 17.65
N ARG A 251 21.76 -1.67 18.10
CA ARG A 251 21.13 -0.70 18.99
C ARG A 251 20.00 0.00 18.21
N MET A 252 18.82 0.08 18.83
CA MET A 252 17.68 0.78 18.26
C MET A 252 18.06 2.22 17.90
N SER A 253 17.70 2.62 16.67
CA SER A 253 17.84 3.97 16.15
C SER A 253 16.45 4.59 15.98
N ASN A 254 16.38 5.92 15.92
CA ASN A 254 15.16 6.63 15.53
C ASN A 254 14.91 6.57 14.02
N VAL A 255 15.91 6.11 13.24
CA VAL A 255 15.81 5.90 11.79
C VAL A 255 15.61 4.41 11.56
N ILE A 256 14.65 4.06 10.69
CA ILE A 256 14.44 2.67 10.28
C ILE A 256 15.73 2.08 9.69
N ASP A 257 16.05 0.84 10.08
CA ASP A 257 17.17 0.11 9.46
C ASP A 257 16.72 -0.32 8.06
N PRO A 258 17.42 0.06 6.97
CA PRO A 258 16.99 -0.29 5.61
C PRO A 258 17.01 -1.79 5.34
N CYS A 259 17.61 -2.60 6.22
CA CYS A 259 17.61 -4.06 6.12
C CYS A 259 16.48 -4.73 6.94
N SER A 260 15.50 -3.96 7.45
CA SER A 260 14.46 -4.47 8.35
C SER A 260 13.59 -5.60 7.76
N GLU A 261 13.41 -5.59 6.44
CA GLU A 261 12.69 -6.63 5.72
C GLU A 261 13.32 -8.02 5.88
N PHE A 262 14.65 -8.12 5.73
CA PHE A 262 15.40 -9.38 5.89
C PHE A 262 15.28 -9.94 7.31
N TYR A 263 15.23 -9.06 8.32
CA TYR A 263 15.04 -9.47 9.71
C TYR A 263 13.64 -10.06 9.90
N THR A 264 12.64 -9.41 9.30
CA THR A 264 11.23 -9.81 9.36
C THR A 264 11.01 -11.15 8.67
N HIS A 265 11.57 -11.34 7.47
CA HIS A 265 11.59 -12.61 6.75
C HIS A 265 12.14 -13.74 7.64
N ALA A 266 13.33 -13.54 8.20
CA ALA A 266 13.96 -14.53 9.07
C ALA A 266 13.12 -14.86 10.32
N TYR A 267 12.44 -13.86 10.90
CA TYR A 267 11.61 -14.06 12.09
C TYR A 267 10.32 -14.82 11.78
N MET A 268 9.65 -14.47 10.68
CA MET A 268 8.38 -15.10 10.28
C MET A 268 8.55 -16.54 9.78
N ASN A 269 9.73 -16.89 9.28
CA ASN A 269 10.05 -18.26 8.85
C ASN A 269 10.53 -19.17 9.98
N ARG A 270 10.48 -18.74 11.25
CA ARG A 270 10.76 -19.64 12.38
C ARG A 270 9.56 -20.52 12.72
N GLU A 271 9.82 -21.82 12.87
CA GLU A 271 8.80 -22.80 13.26
C GLU A 271 8.06 -22.41 14.55
N ASP A 272 8.78 -21.96 15.58
CA ASP A 272 8.18 -21.59 16.87
C ASP A 272 7.34 -20.30 16.79
N VAL A 273 7.67 -19.40 15.86
CA VAL A 273 6.87 -18.20 15.57
C VAL A 273 5.59 -18.57 14.83
N GLN A 274 5.69 -19.41 13.78
CA GLN A 274 4.53 -19.87 13.02
C GLN A 274 3.57 -20.67 13.91
N GLU A 275 4.09 -21.54 14.77
CA GLU A 275 3.29 -22.29 15.75
C GLU A 275 2.55 -21.34 16.70
N ALA A 276 3.25 -20.35 17.27
CA ALA A 276 2.66 -19.38 18.21
C ALA A 276 1.59 -18.48 17.57
N MET A 277 1.72 -18.18 16.28
CA MET A 277 0.74 -17.41 15.51
C MET A 277 -0.42 -18.26 14.99
N HIS A 278 -0.36 -19.58 15.17
CA HIS A 278 -1.24 -20.54 14.49
C HIS A 278 -1.25 -20.34 12.96
N ALA A 279 -0.10 -19.95 12.41
CA ALA A 279 0.14 -19.77 10.99
C ALA A 279 0.63 -21.08 10.36
N ASN A 280 0.59 -21.15 9.02
CA ASN A 280 1.11 -22.28 8.24
C ASN A 280 0.62 -23.68 8.68
N VAL A 281 -0.61 -23.78 9.20
CA VAL A 281 -1.18 -25.04 9.70
C VAL A 281 -1.39 -26.09 8.60
N THR A 282 -1.42 -25.66 7.34
CA THR A 282 -1.54 -26.51 6.15
C THR A 282 -0.21 -26.96 5.57
N LYS A 283 0.92 -26.48 6.11
CA LYS A 283 2.27 -26.73 5.55
C LYS A 283 2.36 -26.31 4.10
N LEU A 284 2.29 -25.00 3.87
CA LEU A 284 2.59 -24.36 2.61
C LEU A 284 3.90 -24.92 2.04
N ASP A 285 3.94 -25.08 0.72
CA ASP A 285 5.06 -25.66 -0.01
C ASP A 285 6.18 -24.64 -0.33
N HIS A 286 6.05 -23.44 0.23
CA HIS A 286 6.95 -22.31 0.08
C HIS A 286 7.16 -21.63 1.44
N ASP A 287 8.26 -20.89 1.53
CA ASP A 287 8.56 -20.05 2.69
C ASP A 287 7.65 -18.81 2.70
N TRP A 288 7.43 -18.23 3.88
CA TRP A 288 6.74 -16.95 3.98
C TRP A 288 7.63 -15.87 3.38
N GLU A 289 7.06 -15.04 2.51
CA GLU A 289 7.75 -13.90 1.89
C GLU A 289 7.03 -12.58 2.22
N PRO A 290 7.77 -11.47 2.43
CA PRO A 290 7.20 -10.14 2.61
C PRO A 290 6.28 -9.72 1.46
N CYS A 291 6.60 -10.12 0.23
CA CYS A 291 5.74 -9.96 -0.94
C CYS A 291 5.67 -11.28 -1.70
N SER A 292 4.50 -11.58 -2.25
CA SER A 292 4.20 -12.87 -2.87
C SER A 292 4.93 -13.07 -4.20
N ASP A 293 5.67 -14.18 -4.30
CA ASP A 293 6.19 -14.70 -5.57
C ASP A 293 5.20 -15.66 -6.28
N ILE A 294 4.04 -15.90 -5.66
CA ILE A 294 3.04 -16.89 -6.12
C ILE A 294 2.06 -16.23 -7.08
N ILE A 295 1.69 -14.98 -6.80
CA ILE A 295 0.75 -14.21 -7.60
C ILE A 295 1.50 -13.74 -8.86
N LYS A 296 1.19 -14.38 -9.99
CA LYS A 296 1.88 -14.14 -11.28
C LYS A 296 1.03 -13.43 -12.31
N GLN A 297 -0.25 -13.23 -12.04
CA GLN A 297 -1.14 -12.50 -12.93
C GLN A 297 -2.09 -11.65 -12.10
N TRP A 298 -2.42 -10.48 -12.62
CA TRP A 298 -3.37 -9.55 -12.03
C TRP A 298 -4.44 -9.23 -13.07
N LEU A 299 -5.65 -9.75 -12.85
CA LEU A 299 -6.71 -9.76 -13.86
C LEU A 299 -7.32 -8.38 -14.08
N ASP A 300 -7.53 -7.64 -13.00
CA ASP A 300 -8.11 -6.31 -13.01
C ASP A 300 -7.39 -5.37 -12.05
N SER A 301 -7.08 -4.17 -12.56
CA SER A 301 -6.53 -3.02 -11.86
C SER A 301 -7.12 -1.79 -12.57
N PRO A 302 -8.24 -1.23 -12.09
CA PRO A 302 -8.76 0.03 -12.63
C PRO A 302 -7.66 1.08 -12.66
N SER A 303 -7.68 2.02 -13.61
CA SER A 303 -6.62 3.05 -13.68
C SER A 303 -6.78 4.17 -12.66
N THR A 304 -7.91 4.20 -11.94
CA THR A 304 -8.18 5.21 -10.91
C THR A 304 -9.27 4.80 -9.94
N ILE A 305 -9.15 5.30 -8.71
CA ILE A 305 -10.15 5.18 -7.63
C ILE A 305 -10.87 6.48 -7.30
N ILE A 306 -10.62 7.58 -8.04
CA ILE A 306 -11.26 8.89 -7.81
C ILE A 306 -12.79 8.79 -7.70
N PRO A 307 -13.51 8.01 -8.53
CA PRO A 307 -14.96 7.84 -8.38
C PRO A 307 -15.38 7.30 -7.02
N LEU A 308 -14.60 6.38 -6.44
CA LEU A 308 -14.86 5.81 -5.12
C LEU A 308 -14.62 6.83 -4.01
N LEU A 309 -13.58 7.66 -4.12
CA LEU A 309 -13.36 8.75 -3.15
C LEU A 309 -14.56 9.70 -3.10
N ARG A 310 -15.15 10.05 -4.26
CA ARG A 310 -16.37 10.87 -4.31
C ARG A 310 -17.57 10.16 -3.68
N GLU A 311 -17.76 8.87 -3.98
CA GLU A 311 -18.82 8.07 -3.36
C GLU A 311 -18.74 8.12 -1.83
N PHE A 312 -17.54 8.03 -1.26
CA PHE A 312 -17.37 8.06 0.20
C PHE A 312 -17.69 9.41 0.81
N MET A 313 -17.30 10.50 0.14
CA MET A 313 -17.68 11.86 0.53
C MET A 313 -19.21 12.03 0.52
N ASP A 314 -19.87 11.57 -0.55
CA ASP A 314 -21.34 11.63 -0.68
C ASP A 314 -22.07 10.77 0.38
N ASN A 315 -21.43 9.71 0.85
CA ASN A 315 -21.94 8.84 1.91
C ASN A 315 -21.52 9.27 3.34
N ASN A 316 -20.97 10.48 3.51
CA ASN A 316 -20.51 11.02 4.80
C ASN A 316 -19.47 10.14 5.51
N LEU A 317 -18.66 9.40 4.74
CA LEU A 317 -17.49 8.72 5.29
C LEU A 317 -16.34 9.71 5.42
N ARG A 318 -15.54 9.56 6.48
CA ARG A 318 -14.31 10.32 6.63
C ARG A 318 -13.27 9.82 5.63
N VAL A 319 -12.76 10.69 4.76
CA VAL A 319 -11.75 10.35 3.77
C VAL A 319 -10.48 11.15 4.05
N TRP A 320 -9.45 10.47 4.55
CA TRP A 320 -8.14 11.08 4.77
C TRP A 320 -7.11 10.43 3.86
N ILE A 321 -6.36 11.28 3.17
CA ILE A 321 -5.24 10.89 2.32
C ILE A 321 -4.01 11.56 2.91
N PHE A 322 -2.92 10.81 3.08
CA PHE A 322 -1.68 11.37 3.59
C PHE A 322 -0.47 10.91 2.79
N SER A 323 0.56 11.75 2.72
CA SER A 323 1.81 11.41 2.02
C SER A 323 3.03 11.84 2.83
N GLY A 324 3.99 10.95 2.96
CA GLY A 324 5.36 11.31 3.31
C GLY A 324 6.00 12.11 2.18
N ASP A 325 6.62 13.26 2.50
CA ASP A 325 7.17 14.17 1.50
C ASP A 325 8.58 13.80 0.98
N THR A 326 9.17 12.72 1.50
CA THR A 326 10.44 12.16 1.01
C THR A 326 10.23 10.85 0.22
N ASP A 327 8.99 10.42 0.02
CA ASP A 327 8.66 9.26 -0.81
C ASP A 327 8.87 9.58 -2.29
N GLY A 328 9.72 8.83 -2.97
CA GLY A 328 9.90 8.92 -4.41
C GLY A 328 9.02 7.96 -5.21
N ARG A 329 8.34 7.00 -4.57
CA ARG A 329 7.56 5.98 -5.26
C ARG A 329 6.14 6.43 -5.57
N VAL A 330 5.44 6.98 -4.58
CA VAL A 330 4.13 7.62 -4.74
C VAL A 330 4.18 8.97 -4.03
N PRO A 331 4.92 9.94 -4.61
CA PRO A 331 5.23 11.19 -3.95
C PRO A 331 3.98 12.04 -3.67
N VAL A 332 4.17 13.03 -2.81
CA VAL A 332 3.16 14.05 -2.49
C VAL A 332 2.58 14.74 -3.74
N THR A 333 3.38 14.89 -4.81
CA THR A 333 2.96 15.45 -6.10
C THR A 333 1.93 14.57 -6.79
N SER A 334 2.13 13.25 -6.84
CA SER A 334 1.20 12.26 -7.39
C SER A 334 -0.17 12.37 -6.72
N THR A 335 -0.19 12.32 -5.38
CA THR A 335 -1.41 12.48 -4.59
C THR A 335 -2.08 13.85 -4.80
N SER A 336 -1.29 14.93 -4.82
CA SER A 336 -1.79 16.29 -5.04
C SER A 336 -2.46 16.43 -6.41
N TYR A 337 -1.85 15.90 -7.47
CA TYR A 337 -2.40 15.95 -8.82
C TYR A 337 -3.70 15.15 -8.94
N SER A 338 -3.75 13.96 -8.35
CA SER A 338 -4.97 13.16 -8.23
C SER A 338 -6.12 13.94 -7.58
N ILE A 339 -5.86 14.62 -6.47
CA ILE A 339 -6.87 15.43 -5.76
C ILE A 339 -7.26 16.66 -6.59
N ASN A 340 -6.32 17.28 -7.31
CA ASN A 340 -6.61 18.42 -8.18
C ASN A 340 -7.56 18.04 -9.33
N LEU A 341 -7.43 16.83 -9.90
CA LEU A 341 -8.40 16.32 -10.88
C LEU A 341 -9.82 16.20 -10.32
N MET A 342 -9.97 16.10 -9.00
CA MET A 342 -11.28 16.06 -8.38
C MET A 342 -12.00 17.42 -8.43
N ASN A 343 -11.28 18.52 -8.67
CA ASN A 343 -11.80 19.89 -8.74
C ASN A 343 -12.71 20.25 -7.54
N LEU A 344 -12.28 19.85 -6.34
CA LEU A 344 -13.02 20.08 -5.10
C LEU A 344 -12.77 21.52 -4.61
N PRO A 345 -13.81 22.25 -4.16
CA PRO A 345 -13.61 23.52 -3.49
C PRO A 345 -12.82 23.34 -2.19
N ILE A 346 -11.94 24.30 -1.89
CA ILE A 346 -11.16 24.31 -0.65
C ILE A 346 -12.04 24.81 0.50
N LYS A 347 -12.18 23.99 1.55
CA LYS A 347 -12.90 24.33 2.79
C LYS A 347 -11.97 24.96 3.82
N THR A 348 -10.76 24.41 4.00
CA THR A 348 -9.71 24.97 4.86
C THR A 348 -8.41 25.03 4.05
N PRO A 349 -7.85 26.24 3.82
CA PRO A 349 -6.64 26.40 3.02
C PRO A 349 -5.44 25.66 3.60
N TRP A 350 -4.49 25.33 2.73
CA TRP A 350 -3.19 24.76 3.08
C TRP A 350 -2.54 25.50 4.26
N HIS A 351 -2.26 24.77 5.33
CA HIS A 351 -1.66 25.29 6.55
C HIS A 351 -0.77 24.25 7.22
N GLN A 352 0.14 24.70 8.07
CA GLN A 352 0.97 23.78 8.86
C GLN A 352 0.13 23.12 9.96
N TRP A 353 0.42 21.85 10.24
CA TRP A 353 -0.03 21.19 11.45
C TRP A 353 1.15 20.82 12.34
N LEU A 354 0.91 20.82 13.64
CA LEU A 354 1.90 20.60 14.69
C LEU A 354 1.50 19.38 15.51
N TYR A 355 2.47 18.75 16.14
CA TYR A 355 2.20 17.79 17.20
C TYR A 355 3.14 18.04 18.37
N GLN A 356 2.57 18.41 19.52
CA GLN A 356 3.31 18.80 20.72
C GLN A 356 4.33 19.93 20.46
N GLY A 357 3.97 20.90 19.62
CA GLY A 357 4.80 22.05 19.28
C GLY A 357 5.89 21.78 18.24
N GLU A 358 6.01 20.55 17.73
CA GLU A 358 6.91 20.19 16.63
C GLU A 358 6.15 20.16 15.31
N MET A 359 6.79 20.58 14.22
CA MET A 359 6.18 20.56 12.88
C MET A 359 5.88 19.12 12.44
N GLY A 360 4.61 18.85 12.12
CA GLY A 360 4.18 17.56 11.59
C GLY A 360 4.16 17.51 10.07
N GLY A 361 3.79 18.62 9.44
CA GLY A 361 3.70 18.78 8.00
C GLY A 361 2.64 19.82 7.67
N PHE A 362 1.90 19.60 6.59
CA PHE A 362 0.85 20.50 6.14
C PHE A 362 -0.47 19.77 5.91
N GLU A 363 -1.58 20.48 5.98
CA GLU A 363 -2.92 19.95 5.79
C GLU A 363 -3.76 20.91 4.94
N GLN A 364 -4.64 20.35 4.11
CA GLN A 364 -5.73 21.06 3.45
C GLN A 364 -7.00 20.22 3.49
N VAL A 365 -8.12 20.90 3.77
CA VAL A 365 -9.44 20.28 3.84
C VAL A 365 -10.28 20.79 2.67
N TYR A 366 -10.92 19.88 1.96
CA TYR A 366 -11.81 20.18 0.85
C TYR A 366 -13.28 20.03 1.27
N GLU A 367 -14.19 20.65 0.51
CA GLU A 367 -15.62 20.41 0.68
C GLU A 367 -15.95 18.92 0.52
N GLY A 368 -16.91 18.42 1.30
CA GLY A 368 -17.15 16.98 1.47
C GLY A 368 -16.21 16.28 2.47
N ASP A 369 -15.46 17.07 3.25
CA ASP A 369 -14.60 16.61 4.37
C ASP A 369 -13.48 15.64 3.98
N LEU A 370 -13.04 15.69 2.70
CA LEU A 370 -11.79 15.08 2.28
C LEU A 370 -10.62 15.89 2.84
N THR A 371 -9.72 15.21 3.55
CA THR A 371 -8.52 15.81 4.15
C THR A 371 -7.27 15.27 3.47
N PHE A 372 -6.39 16.16 3.04
CA PHE A 372 -5.06 15.82 2.56
C PHE A 372 -4.00 16.35 3.51
N ALA A 373 -3.13 15.47 4.01
CA ALA A 373 -2.05 15.82 4.92
C ALA A 373 -0.68 15.34 4.42
N THR A 374 0.35 16.13 4.66
CA THR A 374 1.74 15.71 4.47
C THR A 374 2.41 15.44 5.79
N ILE A 375 3.40 14.55 5.79
CA ILE A 375 4.25 14.29 6.95
C ILE A 375 5.69 14.62 6.59
N LEU A 376 6.23 15.66 7.23
CA LEU A 376 7.54 16.20 6.93
C LEU A 376 8.67 15.25 7.28
N GLY A 377 9.50 14.91 6.30
CA GLY A 377 10.64 14.00 6.38
C GLY A 377 10.25 12.52 6.46
N ALA A 378 9.03 12.14 6.08
CA ALA A 378 8.60 10.76 6.02
C ALA A 378 8.71 10.22 4.58
N GLY A 379 9.20 8.99 4.44
CA GLY A 379 9.14 8.25 3.18
C GLY A 379 7.79 7.57 2.97
N HIS A 380 7.77 6.57 2.11
CA HIS A 380 6.60 5.77 1.71
C HIS A 380 5.89 5.20 2.94
N GLN A 381 6.65 4.50 3.79
CA GLN A 381 6.21 3.93 5.06
C GLN A 381 6.19 4.98 6.17
N VAL A 382 5.22 5.90 6.13
CA VAL A 382 5.16 7.04 7.06
C VAL A 382 5.28 6.64 8.54
N PRO A 383 4.60 5.58 9.04
CA PRO A 383 4.73 5.17 10.45
C PRO A 383 6.13 4.66 10.81
N SER A 384 6.92 4.18 9.84
CA SER A 384 8.32 3.79 10.05
C SER A 384 9.24 5.00 10.25
N TYR A 385 9.11 6.01 9.40
CA TYR A 385 10.01 7.17 9.39
C TYR A 385 9.62 8.22 10.43
N LYS A 386 8.32 8.43 10.65
CA LYS A 386 7.79 9.46 11.57
C LYS A 386 6.72 8.86 12.50
N PRO A 387 7.08 7.86 13.33
CA PRO A 387 6.12 7.10 14.14
C PRO A 387 5.27 7.96 15.09
N LYS A 388 5.89 8.98 15.71
CA LYS A 388 5.19 9.93 16.61
C LYS A 388 4.09 10.70 15.86
N ASN A 389 4.41 11.24 14.69
CA ASN A 389 3.50 12.00 13.85
C ASN A 389 2.43 11.12 13.22
N ALA A 390 2.77 9.91 12.79
CA ALA A 390 1.82 8.93 12.28
C ALA A 390 0.78 8.51 13.33
N LEU A 391 1.20 8.28 14.58
CA LEU A 391 0.26 8.00 15.67
C LEU A 391 -0.65 9.20 15.97
N ALA A 392 -0.12 10.42 15.91
CA ALA A 392 -0.92 11.63 16.06
C ALA A 392 -1.98 11.75 14.95
N LEU A 393 -1.58 11.55 13.70
CA LEU A 393 -2.46 11.58 12.53
C LEU A 393 -3.63 10.62 12.69
N VAL A 394 -3.37 9.33 12.95
CA VAL A 394 -4.44 8.33 13.09
C VAL A 394 -5.33 8.61 14.30
N THR A 395 -4.78 9.15 15.38
CA THR A 395 -5.56 9.50 16.58
C THR A 395 -6.58 10.60 16.26
N HIS A 396 -6.18 11.65 15.54
CA HIS A 396 -7.07 12.73 15.12
C HIS A 396 -8.12 12.23 14.12
N PHE A 397 -7.70 11.42 13.14
CA PHE A 397 -8.59 10.77 12.20
C PHE A 397 -9.69 9.97 12.91
N LEU A 398 -9.34 9.12 13.88
CA LEU A 398 -10.30 8.29 14.61
C LEU A 398 -11.21 9.11 15.52
N MET A 399 -10.70 10.20 16.11
CA MET A 399 -11.49 11.12 16.93
C MET A 399 -12.41 12.03 16.10
N GLY A 400 -12.23 12.10 14.78
CA GLY A 400 -12.95 13.03 13.92
C GLY A 400 -12.61 14.49 14.23
N LYS A 401 -11.35 14.76 14.54
CA LYS A 401 -10.83 16.11 14.82
C LYS A 401 -9.84 16.53 13.74
N PRO A 402 -9.78 17.83 13.38
CA PRO A 402 -8.67 18.38 12.58
C PRO A 402 -7.33 18.12 13.26
N LEU A 403 -6.23 18.14 12.49
CA LEU A 403 -4.90 18.13 13.09
C LEU A 403 -4.65 19.44 13.85
N ASP A 404 -3.88 19.38 14.93
CA ASP A 404 -3.54 20.58 15.71
C ASP A 404 -2.73 21.55 14.85
N ASP A 405 -3.04 22.85 14.92
CA ASP A 405 -2.31 23.90 14.22
C ASP A 405 -1.76 24.94 15.21
N SER A 406 -1.04 25.96 14.72
CA SER A 406 -0.54 27.03 15.60
C SER A 406 -1.64 27.90 16.23
N LYS A 407 -2.92 27.71 15.87
CA LYS A 407 -4.05 28.56 16.27
C LYS A 407 -5.02 27.88 17.23
N ASN A 408 -4.96 26.55 17.39
CA ASN A 408 -5.86 25.77 18.26
C ASN A 408 -5.12 25.01 19.35
#